data_AF-A0A7W0UZI5-F1
#
_entry.id   AF-A0A7W0UZI5-F1
#
_cell.length_a   1.000
_cell.length_b   1.000
_cell.length_c   1.000
_cell.angle_alpha   90.00
_cell.angle_beta   90.00
_cell.angle_gamma   90.00
#
_symmetry.space_group_name_H-M   'P 1'
#
loop_
_entity.id
_entity.type
_entity.pdbx_description
1 polymer ?
#
loop_
_entity_poly.entity_id
_entity_poly.type
_entity_poly.pdbx_seq_one_letter_code
_entity_poly.pdbx_strand_id
1 'polypeptide(L)'
;MAQAATLTVPVDGNLQAALEAAQPGDTIVLEAGATFVGPITLPAKTGDAFITIESSRLAELPGDGQRVAPEHAALMPKIVSPGGNQAALRTAAYAHHYRLRGIELMPKDATVYVRELVQLGSGDVDQNTLARVPHHLVLDRCYIHAWPEQELIRGVALNSAHTEIIGCYIADFKSKGFDSQA
;
A
#
# COMPACT_ATOMS: atom_id res chain seq x y z
N MET A 1 4.93 26.68 11.70
CA MET A 1 5.08 25.64 10.66
C MET A 1 5.55 24.40 11.40
N ALA A 2 4.76 23.32 11.44
CA ALA A 2 5.23 22.08 12.07
C ALA A 2 6.37 21.52 11.21
N GLN A 3 7.48 21.12 11.84
CA GLN A 3 8.62 20.49 11.18
C GLN A 3 8.22 19.06 10.77
N ALA A 4 8.51 18.65 9.54
CA ALA A 4 8.35 17.27 9.10
C ALA A 4 9.09 16.31 10.04
N ALA A 5 8.38 15.32 10.59
CA ALA A 5 8.92 14.33 11.51
C ALA A 5 9.16 12.98 10.84
N THR A 6 10.10 12.22 11.40
CA THR A 6 10.32 10.81 11.04
C THR A 6 9.74 9.91 12.13
N LEU A 7 8.77 9.06 11.78
CA LEU A 7 8.16 8.08 12.67
C LEU A 7 8.71 6.69 12.30
N THR A 8 9.57 6.12 13.14
CA THR A 8 10.07 4.76 12.90
C THR A 8 9.11 3.72 13.48
N VAL A 9 8.73 2.74 12.67
CA VAL A 9 7.90 1.60 13.07
C VAL A 9 8.76 0.34 12.98
N PRO A 10 9.27 -0.17 14.11
CA PRO A 10 10.11 -1.36 14.14
C PRO A 10 9.29 -2.63 13.86
N VAL A 11 9.96 -3.77 13.86
CA VAL A 11 9.30 -5.08 14.00
C VAL A 11 8.34 -5.06 15.19
N ASP A 12 7.16 -5.69 15.03
CA ASP A 12 6.05 -5.68 16.01
C ASP A 12 5.47 -4.29 16.34
N GLY A 13 5.91 -3.24 15.64
CA GLY A 13 5.34 -1.90 15.74
C GLY A 13 3.94 -1.80 15.14
N ASN A 14 3.23 -0.70 15.44
CA ASN A 14 1.87 -0.49 14.98
C ASN A 14 1.82 0.55 13.85
N LEU A 15 1.79 0.07 12.60
CA LEU A 15 1.69 0.92 11.41
C LEU A 15 0.41 1.76 11.38
N GLN A 16 -0.74 1.21 11.78
CA GLN A 16 -1.98 1.98 11.80
C GLN A 16 -1.88 3.16 12.78
N ALA A 17 -1.33 2.93 13.99
CA ALA A 17 -1.14 3.99 14.97
C ALA A 17 -0.18 5.09 14.46
N ALA A 18 0.88 4.72 13.74
CA ALA A 18 1.78 5.67 13.10
C ALA A 18 1.07 6.51 12.02
N LEU A 19 0.22 5.88 11.20
CA LEU A 19 -0.62 6.58 10.22
C LEU A 19 -1.60 7.53 10.88
N GLU A 20 -2.23 7.15 12.00
CA GLU A 20 -3.13 8.04 12.74
C GLU A 20 -2.37 9.24 13.34
N ALA A 21 -1.16 9.04 13.84
CA ALA A 21 -0.34 10.11 14.42
C ALA A 21 0.28 11.07 13.39
N ALA A 22 0.66 10.54 12.21
CA ALA A 22 1.38 11.29 11.19
C ALA A 22 0.60 12.53 10.70
N GLN A 23 1.34 13.60 10.45
CA GLN A 23 0.87 14.85 9.86
C GLN A 23 1.39 14.98 8.42
N PRO A 24 0.71 15.74 7.54
CA PRO A 24 1.22 16.05 6.22
C PRO A 24 2.67 16.56 6.25
N GLY A 25 3.54 15.94 5.45
CA GLY A 25 4.98 16.18 5.43
C GLY A 25 5.81 15.14 6.19
N ASP A 26 5.20 14.34 7.07
CA ASP A 26 5.92 13.32 7.83
C ASP A 26 6.36 12.12 6.97
N THR A 27 7.41 11.45 7.44
CA THR A 27 7.87 10.17 6.90
C THR A 27 7.75 9.06 7.94
N ILE A 28 6.97 8.04 7.63
CA ILE A 28 6.85 6.80 8.39
C ILE A 28 7.87 5.81 7.81
N VAL A 29 8.90 5.47 8.58
CA VAL A 29 9.94 4.50 8.19
C VAL A 29 9.60 3.15 8.80
N LEU A 30 9.38 2.16 7.96
CA LEU A 30 9.07 0.79 8.35
C LEU A 30 10.33 -0.07 8.29
N GLU A 31 10.59 -0.83 9.34
CA GLU A 31 11.74 -1.75 9.38
C GLU A 31 11.64 -2.81 8.27
N ALA A 32 12.66 -2.89 7.40
CA ALA A 32 12.73 -3.93 6.37
C ALA A 32 12.70 -5.33 6.98
N GLY A 33 11.94 -6.24 6.38
CA GLY A 33 11.69 -7.59 6.91
C GLY A 33 10.57 -7.67 7.96
N ALA A 34 10.08 -6.54 8.48
CA ALA A 34 8.90 -6.54 9.34
C ALA A 34 7.64 -6.93 8.56
N THR A 35 6.67 -7.55 9.24
CA THR A 35 5.36 -7.90 8.68
C THR A 35 4.26 -7.20 9.44
N PHE A 36 3.48 -6.36 8.73
CA PHE A 36 2.31 -5.67 9.25
C PHE A 36 1.05 -6.33 8.69
N VAL A 37 0.18 -6.82 9.57
CA VAL A 37 -1.06 -7.47 9.16
C VAL A 37 -2.15 -6.41 8.98
N GLY A 38 -2.75 -6.38 7.79
CA GLY A 38 -3.82 -5.46 7.45
C GLY A 38 -5.20 -5.89 7.99
N PRO A 39 -6.28 -5.21 7.55
CA PRO A 39 -6.27 -4.12 6.57
C PRO A 39 -5.68 -2.84 7.17
N ILE A 40 -4.59 -2.34 6.58
CA ILE A 40 -4.05 -1.02 6.90
C ILE A 40 -4.86 0.02 6.14
N THR A 41 -5.39 1.02 6.86
CA THR A 41 -6.22 2.08 6.29
C THR A 41 -5.43 3.38 6.26
N LEU A 42 -5.29 3.98 5.07
CA LEU A 42 -4.76 5.34 4.91
C LEU A 42 -5.89 6.34 5.25
N PRO A 43 -5.80 7.07 6.37
CA PRO A 43 -6.87 7.97 6.80
C PRO A 43 -6.89 9.28 6.00
N ALA A 44 -7.97 10.05 6.09
CA ALA A 44 -7.98 11.43 5.62
C ALA A 44 -7.14 12.32 6.55
N LYS A 45 -6.43 13.31 5.97
CA LYS A 45 -5.58 14.25 6.72
C LYS A 45 -5.84 15.67 6.26
N THR A 46 -5.66 16.64 7.16
CA THR A 46 -5.81 18.07 6.82
C THR A 46 -4.49 18.64 6.34
N GLY A 47 -4.41 19.02 5.06
CA GLY A 47 -3.23 19.59 4.41
C GLY A 47 -2.96 18.95 3.05
N ASP A 48 -1.92 19.38 2.34
CA ASP A 48 -1.61 18.93 0.98
C ASP A 48 -0.17 18.39 0.82
N ALA A 49 0.65 18.42 1.87
CA ALA A 49 1.95 17.78 1.87
C ALA A 49 1.81 16.24 1.93
N PHE A 50 2.69 15.53 1.22
CA PHE A 50 2.71 14.08 1.23
C PHE A 50 3.09 13.52 2.61
N ILE A 51 2.39 12.47 3.05
CA ILE A 51 2.89 11.54 4.05
C ILE A 51 3.60 10.41 3.30
N THR A 52 4.88 10.21 3.57
CA THR A 52 5.68 9.15 2.95
C THR A 52 5.74 7.95 3.89
N ILE A 53 5.46 6.75 3.38
CA ILE A 53 5.68 5.48 4.07
C ILE A 53 6.77 4.74 3.30
N GLU A 54 7.91 4.46 3.92
CA GLU A 54 9.05 3.87 3.21
C GLU A 54 9.77 2.79 4.00
N SER A 55 10.40 1.86 3.28
CA SER A 55 11.33 0.88 3.87
C SER A 55 12.53 1.57 4.50
N SER A 56 12.98 1.09 5.65
CA SER A 56 14.25 1.49 6.29
C SER A 56 15.49 1.19 5.43
N ARG A 57 15.35 0.33 4.41
CA ARG A 57 16.40 -0.04 3.45
C ARG A 57 16.12 0.47 2.03
N LEU A 58 15.29 1.51 1.89
CA LEU A 58 14.94 2.08 0.59
C LEU A 58 16.16 2.45 -0.27
N ALA A 59 17.22 2.97 0.34
CA ALA A 59 18.44 3.37 -0.36
C ALA A 59 19.19 2.20 -1.04
N GLU A 60 18.86 0.96 -0.69
CA GLU A 60 19.42 -0.26 -1.30
C GLU A 60 18.56 -0.83 -2.43
N LEU A 61 17.36 -0.29 -2.64
CA LEU A 61 16.53 -0.62 -3.79
C LEU A 61 17.08 0.03 -5.08
N PRO A 62 16.63 -0.42 -6.26
CA PRO A 62 16.90 0.26 -7.51
C PRO A 62 16.58 1.76 -7.41
N GLY A 63 17.35 2.57 -8.14
CA GLY A 63 17.25 4.02 -8.09
C GLY A 63 15.85 4.54 -8.45
N ASP A 64 15.59 5.82 -8.19
CA ASP A 64 14.29 6.43 -8.47
C ASP A 64 13.87 6.20 -9.94
N GLY A 65 12.63 5.74 -10.13
CA GLY A 65 12.07 5.39 -11.45
C GLY A 65 12.48 4.01 -11.99
N GLN A 66 13.46 3.33 -11.39
CA GLN A 66 13.82 1.96 -11.76
C GLN A 66 12.85 0.96 -11.13
N ARG A 67 12.61 -0.14 -11.85
CA ARG A 67 11.68 -1.18 -11.39
C ARG A 67 12.34 -2.08 -10.35
N VAL A 68 11.65 -2.35 -9.25
CA VAL A 68 12.01 -3.45 -8.34
C VAL A 68 11.73 -4.81 -8.99
N ALA A 69 12.28 -5.85 -8.38
CA ALA A 69 12.09 -7.24 -8.76
C ALA A 69 11.96 -8.11 -7.49
N PRO A 70 11.41 -9.33 -7.57
CA PRO A 70 11.19 -10.20 -6.41
C PRO A 70 12.42 -10.42 -5.52
N GLU A 71 13.63 -10.40 -6.09
CA GLU A 71 14.90 -10.51 -5.36
C GLU A 71 15.14 -9.39 -4.33
N HIS A 72 14.45 -8.26 -4.47
CA HIS A 72 14.53 -7.13 -3.53
C HIS A 72 13.62 -7.27 -2.32
N ALA A 73 12.78 -8.31 -2.23
CA ALA A 73 11.80 -8.47 -1.14
C ALA A 73 12.43 -8.42 0.27
N ALA A 74 13.66 -8.93 0.43
CA ALA A 74 14.40 -8.87 1.70
C ALA A 74 14.78 -7.45 2.15
N LEU A 75 14.65 -6.45 1.27
CA LEU A 75 14.88 -5.03 1.54
C LEU A 75 13.57 -4.29 1.87
N MET A 76 12.43 -4.98 1.90
CA MET A 76 11.11 -4.37 2.08
C MET A 76 10.44 -4.86 3.37
N PRO A 77 9.68 -4.01 4.07
CA PRO A 77 8.63 -4.48 4.96
C PRO A 77 7.48 -5.09 4.15
N LYS A 78 6.72 -5.98 4.78
CA LYS A 78 5.50 -6.57 4.21
C LYS A 78 4.26 -5.95 4.84
N ILE A 79 3.28 -5.60 4.03
CA ILE A 79 1.91 -5.38 4.46
C ILE A 79 1.07 -6.53 3.91
N VAL A 80 0.51 -7.35 4.80
CA VAL A 80 -0.18 -8.57 4.39
C VAL A 80 -1.69 -8.49 4.57
N SER A 81 -2.46 -8.98 3.58
CA SER A 81 -3.89 -9.18 3.76
C SER A 81 -4.14 -10.27 4.82
N PRO A 82 -5.04 -10.05 5.81
CA PRO A 82 -5.35 -11.04 6.82
C PRO A 82 -6.25 -12.18 6.30
N GLY A 83 -6.81 -12.04 5.09
CA GLY A 83 -7.88 -12.87 4.54
C GLY A 83 -9.29 -12.35 4.85
N GLY A 84 -10.30 -13.21 4.68
CA GLY A 84 -11.70 -12.82 4.91
C GLY A 84 -12.20 -11.73 3.95
N ASN A 85 -11.63 -11.68 2.74
CA ASN A 85 -11.87 -10.64 1.74
C ASN A 85 -11.45 -9.22 2.16
N GLN A 86 -10.48 -9.09 3.07
CA GLN A 86 -9.92 -7.79 3.47
C GLN A 86 -8.63 -7.51 2.70
N ALA A 87 -8.48 -6.29 2.20
CA ALA A 87 -7.25 -5.85 1.54
C ALA A 87 -6.04 -5.85 2.50
N ALA A 88 -4.83 -5.86 1.94
CA ALA A 88 -3.63 -5.55 2.71
C ALA A 88 -3.59 -4.06 3.08
N LEU A 89 -3.87 -3.21 2.09
CA LEU A 89 -3.91 -1.76 2.20
C LEU A 89 -5.19 -1.22 1.56
N ARG A 90 -5.82 -0.26 2.21
CA ARG A 90 -6.95 0.49 1.67
C ARG A 90 -6.90 1.97 2.03
N THR A 91 -7.64 2.79 1.31
CA THR A 91 -7.87 4.20 1.66
C THR A 91 -9.21 4.37 2.38
N ALA A 92 -9.28 5.26 3.37
CA ALA A 92 -10.54 5.83 3.80
C ALA A 92 -11.09 6.81 2.74
N ALA A 93 -12.38 7.16 2.82
CA ALA A 93 -12.92 8.29 2.06
C ALA A 93 -12.12 9.57 2.41
N TYR A 94 -11.95 10.46 1.43
CA TYR A 94 -11.14 11.69 1.54
C TYR A 94 -9.62 11.46 1.74
N ALA A 95 -9.11 10.24 1.71
CA ALA A 95 -7.67 10.01 1.83
C ALA A 95 -6.90 10.59 0.65
N HIS A 96 -5.80 11.31 0.92
CA HIS A 96 -5.00 11.90 -0.13
C HIS A 96 -3.55 12.13 0.26
N HIS A 97 -2.70 12.37 -0.75
CA HIS A 97 -1.28 12.75 -0.57
C HIS A 97 -0.50 11.71 0.24
N TYR A 98 -0.60 10.44 -0.17
CA TYR A 98 0.20 9.34 0.39
C TYR A 98 1.18 8.81 -0.64
N ARG A 99 2.42 8.55 -0.21
CA ARG A 99 3.45 7.92 -1.03
C ARG A 99 4.02 6.70 -0.31
N LEU A 100 3.84 5.52 -0.89
CA LEU A 100 4.43 4.28 -0.40
C LEU A 100 5.67 3.97 -1.22
N ARG A 101 6.79 3.69 -0.56
CA ARG A 101 8.09 3.45 -1.23
C ARG A 101 8.75 2.17 -0.75
N GLY A 102 9.00 1.23 -1.66
CA GLY A 102 9.74 0.02 -1.31
C GLY A 102 9.00 -0.91 -0.35
N ILE A 103 7.69 -1.08 -0.53
CA ILE A 103 6.83 -1.91 0.32
C ILE A 103 6.41 -3.16 -0.44
N GLU A 104 6.49 -4.32 0.21
CA GLU A 104 5.92 -5.57 -0.30
C GLU A 104 4.47 -5.69 0.16
N LEU A 105 3.54 -5.94 -0.76
CA LEU A 105 2.12 -6.16 -0.46
C LEU A 105 1.69 -7.51 -1.02
N MET A 106 1.18 -8.38 -0.14
CA MET A 106 0.80 -9.75 -0.49
C MET A 106 -0.26 -10.33 0.46
N PRO A 107 -0.94 -11.43 0.13
CA PRO A 107 -1.74 -12.16 1.10
C PRO A 107 -0.84 -12.87 2.14
N LYS A 108 -1.27 -12.94 3.42
CA LYS A 108 -0.43 -13.51 4.50
C LYS A 108 0.01 -14.96 4.24
N ASP A 109 -0.81 -15.72 3.53
CA ASP A 109 -0.55 -17.09 3.09
C ASP A 109 -1.38 -17.41 1.83
N ALA A 110 -1.10 -18.54 1.18
CA ALA A 110 -1.77 -18.92 -0.06
C ALA A 110 -3.23 -19.37 0.13
N THR A 111 -3.68 -19.58 1.36
CA THR A 111 -5.02 -20.11 1.67
C THR A 111 -6.03 -19.02 1.97
N VAL A 112 -5.57 -17.80 2.30
CA VAL A 112 -6.49 -16.71 2.54
C VAL A 112 -7.22 -16.27 1.28
N TYR A 113 -8.49 -15.92 1.48
CA TYR A 113 -9.32 -15.33 0.45
C TYR A 113 -9.25 -13.80 0.49
N VAL A 114 -8.90 -13.18 -0.65
CA VAL A 114 -8.96 -11.74 -0.90
C VAL A 114 -9.20 -11.52 -2.40
N ARG A 115 -10.05 -10.55 -2.77
CA ARG A 115 -10.29 -10.21 -4.18
C ARG A 115 -9.46 -9.03 -4.65
N GLU A 116 -9.23 -8.05 -3.78
CA GLU A 116 -8.55 -6.80 -4.09
C GLU A 116 -7.47 -6.58 -3.03
N LEU A 117 -6.20 -6.70 -3.43
CA LEU A 117 -5.09 -6.69 -2.48
C LEU A 117 -4.78 -5.27 -1.98
N VAL A 118 -4.82 -4.30 -2.89
CA VAL A 118 -4.67 -2.87 -2.62
C VAL A 118 -5.90 -2.13 -3.12
N GLN A 119 -6.62 -1.43 -2.23
CA GLN A 119 -7.85 -0.71 -2.53
C GLN A 119 -7.62 0.80 -2.47
N LEU A 120 -7.44 1.44 -3.62
CA LEU A 120 -7.28 2.89 -3.73
C LEU A 120 -8.63 3.50 -4.14
N GLY A 121 -9.42 3.90 -3.15
CA GLY A 121 -10.83 4.26 -3.28
C GLY A 121 -11.76 3.07 -3.11
N SER A 122 -13.05 3.35 -3.01
CA SER A 122 -14.12 2.35 -3.00
C SER A 122 -15.11 2.60 -4.16
N GLY A 123 -15.72 1.53 -4.64
CA GLY A 123 -16.82 1.59 -5.62
C GLY A 123 -18.20 1.56 -4.98
N ASP A 124 -18.29 1.88 -3.69
CA ASP A 124 -19.50 1.75 -2.87
C ASP A 124 -20.12 3.12 -2.50
N VAL A 125 -21.15 3.07 -1.65
CA VAL A 125 -21.92 4.24 -1.22
C VAL A 125 -21.08 5.27 -0.44
N ASP A 126 -19.91 4.88 0.08
CA ASP A 126 -19.03 5.77 0.83
C ASP A 126 -18.19 6.68 -0.07
N GLN A 127 -18.21 6.47 -1.38
CA GLN A 127 -17.55 7.31 -2.38
C GLN A 127 -18.56 7.84 -3.41
N ASN A 128 -19.59 8.54 -2.94
CA ASN A 128 -20.72 9.02 -3.75
C ASN A 128 -20.62 10.49 -4.23
N THR A 129 -19.51 11.17 -3.97
CA THR A 129 -19.22 12.52 -4.45
C THR A 129 -17.74 12.65 -4.81
N LEU A 130 -17.38 13.60 -5.67
CA LEU A 130 -15.97 13.82 -6.06
C LEU A 130 -15.06 14.14 -4.88
N ALA A 131 -15.55 14.88 -3.88
CA ALA A 131 -14.76 15.23 -2.70
C ALA A 131 -14.36 14.00 -1.86
N ARG A 132 -15.15 12.92 -1.92
CA ARG A 132 -14.91 11.68 -1.17
C ARG A 132 -13.88 10.77 -1.85
N VAL A 133 -13.60 11.01 -3.13
CA VAL A 133 -12.70 10.19 -3.95
C VAL A 133 -11.25 10.39 -3.50
N PRO A 134 -10.54 9.32 -3.08
CA PRO A 134 -9.12 9.43 -2.77
C PRO A 134 -8.29 9.87 -3.96
N HIS A 135 -7.23 10.66 -3.71
CA HIS A 135 -6.42 11.26 -4.77
C HIS A 135 -4.98 11.52 -4.34
N HIS A 136 -4.08 11.71 -5.31
CA HIS A 136 -2.66 11.97 -5.04
C HIS A 136 -2.03 10.81 -4.24
N LEU A 137 -2.22 9.60 -4.74
CA LEU A 137 -1.67 8.37 -4.18
C LEU A 137 -0.50 7.91 -5.05
N VAL A 138 0.63 7.56 -4.44
CA VAL A 138 1.82 7.12 -5.17
C VAL A 138 2.28 5.79 -4.61
N LEU A 139 2.39 4.79 -5.48
CA LEU A 139 3.09 3.54 -5.22
C LEU A 139 4.42 3.61 -5.98
N ASP A 140 5.54 3.70 -5.26
CA ASP A 140 6.90 3.79 -5.81
C ASP A 140 7.70 2.56 -5.39
N ARG A 141 8.20 1.79 -6.36
CA ARG A 141 9.07 0.61 -6.12
C ARG A 141 8.46 -0.41 -5.15
N CYS A 142 7.14 -0.56 -5.15
CA CYS A 142 6.48 -1.61 -4.37
C CYS A 142 6.51 -2.95 -5.10
N TYR A 143 6.59 -4.04 -4.33
CA TYR A 143 6.40 -5.40 -4.83
C TYR A 143 5.00 -5.89 -4.44
N ILE A 144 4.08 -5.98 -5.40
CA ILE A 144 2.67 -6.28 -5.16
C ILE A 144 2.35 -7.61 -5.83
N HIS A 145 2.06 -8.65 -5.07
CA HIS A 145 1.88 -9.96 -5.67
C HIS A 145 0.95 -10.88 -4.89
N ALA A 146 0.37 -11.84 -5.60
CA ALA A 146 -0.30 -12.98 -5.00
C ALA A 146 0.68 -14.16 -4.81
N TRP A 147 0.19 -15.25 -4.21
CA TRP A 147 0.91 -16.52 -4.24
C TRP A 147 0.74 -17.20 -5.61
N PRO A 148 1.74 -17.97 -6.11
CA PRO A 148 1.73 -18.48 -7.49
C PRO A 148 0.49 -19.28 -7.93
N GLU A 149 -0.19 -19.96 -7.03
CA GLU A 149 -1.39 -20.77 -7.33
C GLU A 149 -2.68 -20.20 -6.72
N GLN A 150 -2.61 -19.06 -6.04
CA GLN A 150 -3.76 -18.47 -5.39
C GLN A 150 -4.63 -17.72 -6.39
N GLU A 151 -5.94 -17.87 -6.27
CA GLU A 151 -6.87 -17.03 -7.02
C GLU A 151 -7.02 -15.66 -6.36
N LEU A 152 -6.59 -14.62 -7.07
CA LEU A 152 -6.70 -13.22 -6.64
C LEU A 152 -6.92 -12.36 -7.89
N ILE A 153 -8.05 -11.66 -7.95
CA ILE A 153 -8.49 -11.00 -9.20
C ILE A 153 -7.98 -9.58 -9.38
N ARG A 154 -7.57 -8.86 -8.33
CA ARG A 154 -7.09 -7.48 -8.43
C ARG A 154 -5.87 -7.22 -7.54
N GLY A 155 -4.74 -6.88 -8.16
CA GLY A 155 -3.57 -6.39 -7.44
C GLY A 155 -3.84 -5.01 -6.87
N VAL A 156 -4.10 -4.04 -7.75
CA VAL A 156 -4.49 -2.67 -7.36
C VAL A 156 -5.87 -2.32 -7.93
N ALA A 157 -6.86 -2.16 -7.05
CA ALA A 157 -8.16 -1.60 -7.41
C ALA A 157 -8.08 -0.06 -7.43
N LEU A 158 -8.22 0.53 -8.61
CA LEU A 158 -8.06 1.97 -8.87
C LEU A 158 -9.40 2.70 -8.96
N ASN A 159 -10.03 2.95 -7.81
CA ASN A 159 -11.22 3.81 -7.68
C ASN A 159 -10.86 5.24 -7.23
N SER A 160 -9.61 5.63 -7.36
CA SER A 160 -9.06 6.94 -6.98
C SER A 160 -9.03 7.92 -8.15
N ALA A 161 -9.06 9.23 -7.89
CA ALA A 161 -8.99 10.26 -8.94
C ALA A 161 -7.58 10.49 -9.50
N HIS A 162 -6.53 10.24 -8.71
CA HIS A 162 -5.15 10.41 -9.13
C HIS A 162 -4.25 9.40 -8.42
N THR A 163 -3.68 8.47 -9.19
CA THR A 163 -2.72 7.48 -8.70
C THR A 163 -1.53 7.37 -9.66
N GLU A 164 -0.34 7.33 -9.10
CA GLU A 164 0.90 7.01 -9.81
C GLU A 164 1.44 5.66 -9.33
N ILE A 165 1.82 4.80 -10.27
CA ILE A 165 2.47 3.51 -10.00
C ILE A 165 3.80 3.50 -10.74
N ILE A 166 4.90 3.65 -10.01
CA ILE A 166 6.23 3.95 -10.55
C ILE A 166 7.21 2.88 -10.06
N GLY A 167 7.93 2.23 -10.98
CA GLY A 167 8.96 1.26 -10.60
C GLY A 167 8.45 0.04 -9.82
N CYS A 168 7.14 -0.19 -9.72
CA CYS A 168 6.58 -1.34 -9.01
C CYS A 168 6.74 -2.65 -9.79
N TYR A 169 6.80 -3.77 -9.09
CA TYR A 169 6.67 -5.11 -9.66
C TYR A 169 5.32 -5.67 -9.23
N ILE A 170 4.43 -5.97 -10.19
CA ILE A 170 3.06 -6.43 -9.92
C ILE A 170 2.84 -7.76 -10.63
N ALA A 171 2.52 -8.83 -9.89
CA ALA A 171 2.49 -10.18 -10.46
C ALA A 171 1.47 -11.12 -9.79
N ASP A 172 1.19 -12.22 -10.49
CA ASP A 172 0.43 -13.38 -10.01
C ASP A 172 -1.07 -13.18 -9.72
N PHE A 173 -1.67 -12.09 -10.21
CA PHE A 173 -3.11 -11.88 -10.16
C PHE A 173 -3.83 -12.63 -11.30
N LYS A 174 -4.57 -13.68 -10.93
CA LYS A 174 -5.30 -14.58 -11.83
C LYS A 174 -6.44 -15.27 -11.08
N SER A 175 -7.53 -15.57 -11.78
CA SER A 175 -8.61 -16.42 -11.27
C SER A 175 -9.33 -17.10 -12.43
N LYS A 176 -9.75 -18.34 -12.23
CA LYS A 176 -10.44 -19.09 -13.28
C LYS A 176 -11.86 -18.58 -13.47
N GLY A 177 -12.19 -18.14 -14.68
CA GLY A 177 -13.55 -17.71 -15.04
C GLY A 177 -13.90 -16.26 -14.67
N PHE A 178 -12.92 -15.47 -14.23
CA PHE A 178 -13.08 -14.04 -13.95
C PHE A 178 -12.03 -13.23 -14.69
N ASP A 179 -12.41 -12.03 -15.12
CA ASP A 179 -11.43 -11.02 -15.53
C ASP A 179 -10.55 -10.65 -14.32
N SER A 180 -9.24 -10.63 -14.55
CA SER A 180 -8.23 -10.40 -13.51
C SER A 180 -7.34 -9.23 -13.93
N GLN A 181 -7.02 -8.35 -12.99
CA GLN A 181 -6.29 -7.10 -13.21
C GLN A 181 -5.11 -7.06 -12.24
N ALA A 182 -3.91 -6.83 -12.76
CA ALA A 182 -2.73 -6.60 -11.94
C ALA A 182 -2.69 -5.15 -11.48
#